data_AF-A0A8T6YBL8-F1
#
_entry.id   AF-A0A8T6YBL8-F1
#
_cell.length_a   1.000
_cell.length_b   1.000
_cell.length_c   1.000
_cell.angle_alpha   90.00
_cell.angle_beta   90.00
_cell.angle_gamma   90.00
#
_symmetry.space_group_name_H-M   'P 1'
#
loop_
_entity.id
_entity.type
_entity.pdbx_description
1 polymer ?
#
loop_
_entity_poly.entity_id
_entity_poly.type
_entity_poly.pdbx_seq_one_letter_code
_entity_poly.pdbx_strand_id
1 'polypeptide(L)'
;MLRSFKIREVIQKISKFSTFTTFLFIITEITLLFTFIVLFDIQPVIEYLLTNDTNFLNLNEDLFSKIPIVELLVAIIGALSAILAIVFSLTIISIESVSEKYTPYIIEKYRKNKKTRYTLYAFILVIVASLFLLLVQGLLVAYYVLFYMFLIIIGFIVCFILLIDYFYFIFDIINPIKLSSMLVEEVVSNIKDSKKEEIETTIIAMGDISIKSLQRHEEDIANHYINELYKLFLRTISEFQKLDTMHTILDSYQHMLGYCIESKSELRLGILNIYLDIPRQIYYVENINKFDKEVFSEYHTYLN
;
A
#
# COMPACT_ATOMS: atom_id res chain seq x y z
N MET A 1 -17.06 1.45 -26.59
CA MET A 1 -15.93 2.32 -27.00
C MET A 1 -15.50 3.33 -25.94
N LEU A 2 -16.41 3.95 -25.16
CA LEU A 2 -16.04 4.95 -24.13
C LEU A 2 -15.25 4.40 -22.93
N ARG A 3 -15.50 3.15 -22.48
CA ARG A 3 -14.76 2.52 -21.37
C ARG A 3 -13.28 2.24 -21.66
N SER A 4 -12.92 1.92 -22.91
CA SER A 4 -11.52 1.66 -23.27
C SER A 4 -10.68 2.94 -23.33
N PHE A 5 -11.32 4.10 -23.51
CA PHE A 5 -10.66 5.40 -23.55
C PHE A 5 -10.22 5.86 -22.16
N LYS A 6 -11.11 5.77 -21.16
CA LYS A 6 -10.80 6.11 -19.75
C LYS A 6 -9.67 5.25 -19.16
N ILE A 7 -9.64 3.95 -19.49
CA ILE A 7 -8.59 3.04 -19.02
C ILE A 7 -7.23 3.40 -19.62
N ARG A 8 -7.17 3.75 -20.92
CA ARG A 8 -5.92 4.23 -21.55
C ARG A 8 -5.42 5.51 -20.92
N GLU A 9 -6.30 6.44 -20.56
CA GLU A 9 -5.92 7.72 -19.97
C GLU A 9 -5.35 7.55 -18.54
N VAL A 10 -5.93 6.63 -17.75
CA VAL A 10 -5.40 6.28 -16.42
C VAL A 10 -4.07 5.55 -16.52
N ILE A 11 -3.94 4.58 -17.44
CA ILE A 11 -2.66 3.87 -17.67
C ILE A 11 -1.58 4.85 -18.15
N GLN A 12 -1.93 5.82 -18.99
CA GLN A 12 -1.01 6.85 -19.46
C GLN A 12 -0.61 7.83 -18.33
N LYS A 13 -1.51 8.14 -17.39
CA LYS A 13 -1.15 8.92 -16.18
C LYS A 13 -0.23 8.13 -15.26
N ILE A 14 -0.47 6.84 -15.05
CA ILE A 14 0.36 5.97 -14.22
C ILE A 14 1.75 5.79 -14.84
N SER A 15 1.86 5.62 -16.17
CA SER A 15 3.17 5.50 -16.82
C SER A 15 3.97 6.80 -16.72
N LYS A 16 3.33 7.96 -16.94
CA LYS A 16 3.97 9.27 -16.76
C LYS A 16 4.43 9.51 -15.32
N PHE A 17 3.63 9.08 -14.34
CA PHE A 17 4.02 9.18 -12.93
C PHE A 17 5.24 8.29 -12.63
N SER A 18 5.28 7.07 -13.15
CA SER A 18 6.46 6.20 -13.06
C SER A 18 7.68 6.83 -13.71
N THR A 19 7.56 7.43 -14.90
CA THR A 19 8.70 8.09 -15.56
C THR A 19 9.20 9.28 -14.75
N PHE A 20 8.29 10.03 -14.13
CA PHE A 20 8.62 11.15 -13.26
C PHE A 20 9.33 10.72 -11.98
N THR A 21 8.90 9.65 -11.33
CA THR A 21 9.58 9.12 -10.14
C THR A 21 10.97 8.57 -10.48
N THR A 22 11.12 7.86 -11.60
CA THR A 22 12.44 7.40 -12.06
C THR A 22 13.37 8.57 -12.40
N PHE A 23 12.83 9.63 -13.02
CA PHE A 23 13.59 10.84 -13.31
C PHE A 23 14.07 11.56 -12.05
N LEU A 24 13.20 11.74 -11.06
CA LEU A 24 13.57 12.32 -9.76
C LEU A 24 14.63 11.47 -9.05
N PHE A 25 14.50 10.15 -9.09
CA PHE A 25 15.48 9.24 -8.54
C PHE A 25 16.86 9.40 -9.20
N ILE A 26 16.90 9.43 -10.54
CA ILE A 26 18.14 9.66 -11.31
C ILE A 26 18.75 11.03 -10.99
N ILE A 27 17.96 12.09 -10.90
CA ILE A 27 18.46 13.41 -10.52
C ILE A 27 19.05 13.38 -9.11
N THR A 28 18.42 12.70 -8.18
CA THR A 28 18.89 12.60 -6.80
C THR A 28 20.21 11.84 -6.73
N GLU A 29 20.34 10.73 -7.46
CA GLU A 29 21.59 9.97 -7.60
C GLU A 29 22.70 10.81 -8.26
N ILE A 30 22.40 11.53 -9.35
CA ILE A 30 23.36 12.43 -10.01
C ILE A 30 23.80 13.52 -9.03
N THR A 31 22.86 14.12 -8.30
CA THR A 31 23.16 15.19 -7.34
C THR A 31 24.00 14.66 -6.19
N LEU A 32 23.69 13.47 -5.67
CA LEU A 32 24.49 12.79 -4.64
C LEU A 32 25.89 12.50 -5.15
N LEU A 33 26.03 11.95 -6.36
CA LEU A 33 27.31 11.65 -6.96
C LEU A 33 28.12 12.93 -7.20
N PHE A 34 27.50 13.99 -7.71
CA PHE A 34 28.15 15.28 -7.92
C PHE A 34 28.55 15.94 -6.60
N THR A 35 27.71 15.83 -5.58
CA THR A 35 28.04 16.29 -4.22
C THR A 35 29.21 15.50 -3.67
N PHE A 36 29.25 14.18 -3.88
CA PHE A 36 30.38 13.33 -3.49
C PHE A 36 31.67 13.74 -4.21
N ILE A 37 31.60 13.97 -5.53
CA ILE A 37 32.71 14.47 -6.34
C ILE A 37 33.27 15.80 -5.81
N VAL A 38 32.38 16.75 -5.52
CA VAL A 38 32.74 18.07 -5.02
C VAL A 38 33.28 18.00 -3.59
N LEU A 39 32.69 17.15 -2.75
CA LEU A 39 33.00 17.06 -1.32
C LEU A 39 34.27 16.25 -1.05
N PHE A 40 34.63 15.32 -1.92
CA PHE A 40 35.88 14.57 -1.84
C PHE A 40 37.04 15.21 -2.59
N ASP A 41 36.80 16.31 -3.31
CA ASP A 41 37.76 17.01 -4.16
C ASP A 41 38.59 15.98 -4.93
N ILE A 42 38.10 15.39 -6.03
CA ILE A 42 38.75 14.20 -6.66
C ILE A 42 40.21 14.45 -7.09
N GLN A 43 40.66 15.70 -7.11
CA GLN A 43 41.97 16.11 -7.60
C GLN A 43 43.16 15.42 -6.88
N PRO A 44 43.25 15.37 -5.53
CA PRO A 44 44.31 14.66 -4.81
C PRO A 44 44.24 13.15 -4.99
N VAL A 45 43.04 12.56 -5.19
CA VAL A 45 42.88 11.12 -5.44
C VAL A 45 43.38 10.73 -6.83
N ILE A 46 43.10 11.56 -7.85
CA ILE A 46 43.58 11.36 -9.23
C ILE A 46 45.09 11.59 -9.33
N GLU A 47 45.58 12.67 -8.75
CA GLU A 47 47.02 13.02 -8.73
C GLU A 47 47.84 11.95 -8.00
N TYR A 48 47.24 11.29 -7.02
CA TYR A 48 47.80 10.15 -6.29
C TYR A 48 47.80 8.82 -7.08
N LEU A 49 46.69 8.47 -7.76
CA LEU A 49 46.65 7.30 -8.65
C LEU A 49 47.71 7.36 -9.76
N LEU A 50 48.10 8.57 -10.15
CA LEU A 50 49.14 8.83 -11.13
C LEU A 50 50.57 8.78 -10.56
N THR A 51 50.77 8.99 -9.25
CA THR A 51 52.11 9.11 -8.64
C THR A 51 52.65 7.84 -7.98
N ASN A 52 51.81 6.81 -7.76
CA ASN A 52 52.23 5.46 -7.33
C ASN A 52 53.08 5.46 -6.02
N ASP A 53 52.86 6.44 -5.14
CA ASP A 53 53.61 6.59 -3.89
C ASP A 53 53.03 5.68 -2.80
N THR A 54 53.90 4.90 -2.14
CA THR A 54 53.51 3.84 -1.19
C THR A 54 53.24 4.35 0.23
N ASN A 55 53.39 5.65 0.47
CA ASN A 55 53.19 6.30 1.78
C ASN A 55 51.70 6.59 2.15
N PHE A 56 50.75 5.90 1.51
CA PHE A 56 49.29 6.10 1.65
C PHE A 56 48.76 5.99 3.09
N LEU A 57 49.43 5.25 3.97
CA LEU A 57 48.99 5.10 5.35
C LEU A 57 49.15 6.37 6.21
N ASN A 58 49.75 7.44 5.66
CA ASN A 58 49.82 8.75 6.32
C ASN A 58 48.82 9.79 5.77
N LEU A 59 47.88 9.39 4.91
CA LEU A 59 46.73 10.23 4.48
C LEU A 59 45.69 10.48 5.61
N ASN A 60 46.05 10.20 6.87
CA ASN A 60 45.20 9.43 7.78
C ASN A 60 44.35 10.25 8.77
N GLU A 61 44.45 11.59 8.79
CA GLU A 61 43.57 12.42 9.63
C GLU A 61 43.15 13.72 8.95
N ASP A 62 44.05 14.35 8.17
CA ASP A 62 43.84 15.70 7.66
C ASP A 62 42.88 15.79 6.46
N LEU A 63 42.66 14.68 5.76
CA LEU A 63 41.62 14.60 4.71
C LEU A 63 40.24 14.36 5.33
N PHE A 64 40.17 13.60 6.42
CA PHE A 64 38.92 13.27 7.11
C PHE A 64 38.40 14.42 7.97
N SER A 65 39.30 15.24 8.51
CA SER A 65 38.95 16.46 9.24
C SER A 65 38.27 17.52 8.34
N LYS A 66 38.49 17.45 7.02
CA LYS A 66 37.90 18.37 6.03
C LYS A 66 36.50 17.98 5.59
N ILE A 67 36.06 16.76 5.85
CA ILE A 67 34.70 16.32 5.49
C ILE A 67 33.73 17.00 6.46
N PRO A 68 32.74 17.78 5.98
CA PRO A 68 31.75 18.46 6.83
C PRO A 68 30.70 17.46 7.33
N ILE A 69 31.11 16.51 8.19
CA ILE A 69 30.27 15.41 8.69
C ILE A 69 29.08 15.95 9.47
N VAL A 70 29.29 17.02 10.24
CA VAL A 70 28.25 17.65 11.06
C VAL A 70 27.14 18.20 10.16
N GLU A 71 27.52 18.95 9.14
CA GLU A 71 26.62 19.57 8.17
C GLU A 71 25.85 18.50 7.39
N LEU A 72 26.53 17.42 6.98
CA LEU A 72 25.89 16.29 6.30
C LEU A 72 24.86 15.59 7.18
N LEU A 73 25.19 15.30 8.44
CA LEU A 73 24.24 14.66 9.37
C LEU A 73 23.04 15.57 9.64
N VAL A 74 23.27 16.86 9.87
CA VAL A 74 22.20 17.85 10.06
C VAL A 74 21.30 17.92 8.82
N ALA A 75 21.89 17.91 7.62
CA ALA A 75 21.14 17.90 6.37
C ALA A 75 20.30 16.61 6.22
N ILE A 76 20.86 15.44 6.52
CA ILE A 76 20.15 14.15 6.46
C ILE A 76 18.98 14.12 7.44
N ILE A 77 19.20 14.52 8.70
CA ILE A 77 18.16 14.59 9.74
C ILE A 77 17.04 15.53 9.30
N GLY A 78 17.39 16.73 8.84
CA GLY A 78 16.43 17.73 8.39
C GLY A 78 15.62 17.25 7.20
N ALA A 79 16.28 16.68 6.18
CA ALA A 79 15.63 16.17 4.99
C ALA A 79 14.69 14.99 5.30
N LEU A 80 15.16 13.98 6.04
CA LEU A 80 14.32 12.83 6.41
C LEU A 80 13.12 13.24 7.26
N SER A 81 13.32 14.13 8.24
CA SER A 81 12.25 14.62 9.09
C SER A 81 11.20 15.40 8.29
N ALA A 82 11.64 16.26 7.37
CA ALA A 82 10.74 17.02 6.50
C ALA A 82 9.95 16.11 5.55
N ILE A 83 10.62 15.15 4.89
CA ILE A 83 9.97 14.17 4.00
C ILE A 83 8.95 13.34 4.79
N LEU A 84 9.34 12.84 5.96
CA LEU A 84 8.46 12.05 6.81
C LEU A 84 7.21 12.86 7.18
N ALA A 85 7.38 14.11 7.64
CA ALA A 85 6.28 14.98 8.02
C ALA A 85 5.31 15.25 6.85
N ILE A 86 5.84 15.56 5.66
CA ILE A 86 5.03 15.81 4.46
C ILE A 86 4.26 14.55 4.06
N VAL A 87 4.95 13.41 3.94
CA VAL A 87 4.34 12.17 3.45
C VAL A 87 3.30 11.63 4.41
N PHE A 88 3.55 11.69 5.72
CA PHE A 88 2.57 11.28 6.72
C PHE A 88 1.35 12.20 6.72
N SER A 89 1.55 13.52 6.65
CA SER A 89 0.44 14.47 6.59
C SER A 89 -0.45 14.23 5.37
N LEU A 90 0.15 14.09 4.18
CA LEU A 90 -0.59 13.79 2.96
C LEU A 90 -1.31 12.44 3.04
N THR A 91 -0.68 11.43 3.65
CA THR A 91 -1.30 10.12 3.78
C THR A 91 -2.50 10.16 4.72
N ILE A 92 -2.36 10.81 5.88
CA ILE A 92 -3.46 10.91 6.86
C ILE A 92 -4.68 11.54 6.18
N ILE A 93 -4.49 12.68 5.51
CA ILE A 93 -5.56 13.36 4.78
C ILE A 93 -6.18 12.46 3.71
N SER A 94 -5.34 11.74 2.95
CA SER A 94 -5.82 10.86 1.87
C SER A 94 -6.62 9.67 2.40
N ILE A 95 -6.12 9.02 3.45
CA ILE A 95 -6.76 7.85 4.07
C ILE A 95 -8.04 8.26 4.79
N GLU A 96 -8.04 9.39 5.49
CA GLU A 96 -9.24 9.95 6.13
C GLU A 96 -10.31 10.26 5.08
N SER A 97 -9.95 10.95 4.00
CA SER A 97 -10.88 11.25 2.90
C SER A 97 -11.47 9.98 2.28
N VAL A 98 -10.66 8.95 2.03
CA VAL A 98 -11.12 7.67 1.46
C VAL A 98 -11.98 6.89 2.46
N SER A 99 -11.65 6.94 3.74
CA SER A 99 -12.39 6.31 4.83
C SER A 99 -13.78 6.92 5.01
N GLU A 100 -13.86 8.25 5.05
CA GLU A 100 -15.13 8.97 5.04
C GLU A 100 -15.92 8.69 3.76
N LYS A 101 -15.20 8.58 2.63
CA LYS A 101 -15.81 8.33 1.33
C LYS A 101 -16.50 6.98 1.28
N TYR A 102 -15.83 5.92 1.74
CA TYR A 102 -16.31 4.55 1.59
C TYR A 102 -16.47 3.80 2.91
N THR A 103 -15.45 3.57 3.72
CA THR A 103 -15.65 2.84 4.99
C THR A 103 -14.54 3.08 6.01
N PRO A 104 -14.86 3.21 7.32
CA PRO A 104 -13.85 3.32 8.38
C PRO A 104 -12.90 2.12 8.45
N TYR A 105 -13.29 0.97 7.89
CA TYR A 105 -12.42 -0.21 7.79
C TYR A 105 -11.08 0.08 7.10
N ILE A 106 -11.03 1.06 6.18
CA ILE A 106 -9.81 1.43 5.46
C ILE A 106 -8.72 1.96 6.41
N ILE A 107 -9.10 2.69 7.46
CA ILE A 107 -8.17 3.16 8.49
C ILE A 107 -7.57 1.98 9.25
N GLU A 108 -8.40 1.00 9.61
CA GLU A 108 -7.93 -0.18 10.32
C GLU A 108 -6.96 -1.00 9.47
N LYS A 109 -7.29 -1.17 8.18
CA LYS A 109 -6.43 -1.82 7.20
C LYS A 109 -5.09 -1.12 7.06
N TYR A 110 -5.09 0.21 6.95
CA TYR A 110 -3.87 1.03 6.91
C TYR A 110 -3.02 0.81 8.17
N ARG A 111 -3.64 0.84 9.36
CA ARG A 111 -2.97 0.66 10.66
C ARG A 111 -2.34 -0.73 10.82
N LYS A 112 -3.00 -1.79 10.34
CA LYS A 112 -2.51 -3.17 10.44
C LYS A 112 -1.39 -3.48 9.43
N ASN A 113 -1.24 -2.68 8.38
CA ASN A 113 -0.29 -2.96 7.31
C ASN A 113 1.17 -2.99 7.80
N LYS A 114 1.88 -4.08 7.48
CA LYS A 114 3.28 -4.27 7.88
C LYS A 114 4.23 -3.32 7.13
N LYS A 115 3.99 -3.06 5.84
CA LYS A 115 4.83 -2.18 5.01
C LYS A 115 4.85 -0.76 5.57
N THR A 116 3.67 -0.21 5.88
CA THR A 116 3.55 1.11 6.54
C THR A 116 4.38 1.21 7.81
N ARG A 117 4.27 0.21 8.69
CA ARG A 117 5.03 0.19 9.96
C ARG A 117 6.53 0.10 9.73
N TYR A 118 6.98 -0.75 8.79
CA TYR A 118 8.40 -0.87 8.47
C TYR A 118 8.97 0.42 7.89
N THR A 119 8.26 1.09 6.97
CA THR A 119 8.69 2.39 6.43
C THR A 119 8.83 3.41 7.57
N LEU A 120 7.82 3.53 8.44
CA LEU A 120 7.86 4.46 9.58
C LEU A 120 9.06 4.18 10.50
N TYR A 121 9.24 2.92 10.91
CA TYR A 121 10.34 2.56 11.80
C TYR A 121 11.71 2.75 11.16
N ALA A 122 11.87 2.47 9.86
CA ALA A 122 13.11 2.70 9.15
C ALA A 122 13.50 4.18 9.17
N PHE A 123 12.55 5.09 8.86
CA PHE A 123 12.80 6.53 8.91
C PHE A 123 13.19 7.00 10.31
N ILE A 124 12.43 6.61 11.34
CA ILE A 124 12.73 6.99 12.73
C ILE A 124 14.10 6.45 13.15
N LEU A 125 14.43 5.20 12.80
CA LEU A 125 15.70 4.58 13.13
C LEU A 125 16.87 5.35 12.51
N VAL A 126 16.79 5.71 11.22
CA VAL A 126 17.88 6.46 10.55
C VAL A 126 18.01 7.87 11.12
N ILE A 127 16.90 8.54 11.43
CA ILE A 127 16.92 9.87 12.09
C ILE A 127 17.59 9.77 13.47
N VAL A 128 17.17 8.81 14.30
CA VAL A 128 17.72 8.61 15.66
C VAL A 128 19.19 8.21 15.60
N ALA A 129 19.58 7.32 14.67
CA ALA A 129 20.97 6.93 14.47
C ALA A 129 21.84 8.12 14.05
N SER A 130 21.31 8.99 13.17
CA SER A 130 22.00 10.20 12.73
C SER A 130 22.18 11.20 13.88
N LEU A 131 21.13 11.42 14.68
CA LEU A 131 21.19 12.27 15.88
C LEU A 131 22.17 11.71 16.92
N PHE A 132 22.17 10.39 17.11
CA PHE A 132 23.08 9.73 18.03
C PHE A 132 24.53 9.92 17.58
N LEU A 133 24.85 9.67 16.30
CA LEU A 133 26.18 9.88 15.76
C LEU A 133 26.64 11.34 15.91
N LEU A 134 25.75 12.30 15.64
CA LEU A 134 26.00 13.73 15.81
C LEU A 134 26.43 14.07 17.25
N LEU A 135 25.85 13.39 18.25
CA LEU A 135 26.16 13.60 19.67
C LEU A 135 27.47 12.92 20.09
N VAL A 136 27.77 11.72 19.58
CA VAL A 136 28.93 10.93 20.03
C VAL A 136 30.17 11.08 19.15
N GLN A 137 30.09 11.74 17.98
CA GLN A 137 31.21 11.83 17.03
C GLN A 137 32.50 12.40 17.63
N GLY A 138 32.41 13.33 18.60
CA GLY A 138 33.60 13.91 19.27
C GLY A 138 34.32 12.94 20.23
N LEU A 139 33.70 11.81 20.56
CA LEU A 139 34.26 10.77 21.42
C LEU A 139 34.79 9.57 20.62
N LEU A 140 34.45 9.47 19.34
CA LEU A 140 34.78 8.33 18.48
C LEU A 140 36.06 8.62 17.67
N VAL A 141 36.81 7.57 17.37
CA VAL A 141 37.93 7.67 16.43
C VAL A 141 37.39 7.91 15.01
N ALA A 142 38.06 8.74 14.22
CA ALA A 142 37.61 9.20 12.90
C ALA A 142 37.13 8.08 11.96
N TYR A 143 37.84 6.95 11.91
CA TYR A 143 37.47 5.83 11.05
C TYR A 143 36.11 5.20 11.42
N TYR A 144 35.74 5.17 12.71
CA TYR A 144 34.43 4.69 13.15
C TYR A 144 33.33 5.67 12.75
N VAL A 145 33.57 6.98 12.87
CA VAL A 145 32.60 8.01 12.47
C VAL A 145 32.26 7.87 10.99
N LEU A 146 33.26 7.68 10.15
CA LEU A 146 33.08 7.47 8.71
C LEU A 146 32.33 6.18 8.39
N PHE A 147 32.65 5.09 9.08
CA PHE A 147 31.94 3.83 8.93
C PHE A 147 30.45 3.97 9.27
N TYR A 148 30.12 4.63 10.39
CA TYR A 148 28.72 4.87 10.76
C TYR A 148 28.03 5.86 9.81
N MET A 149 28.73 6.88 9.33
CA MET A 149 28.21 7.81 8.32
C MET A 149 27.85 7.07 7.02
N PHE A 150 28.70 6.16 6.57
CA PHE A 150 28.42 5.29 5.42
C PHE A 150 27.17 4.41 5.65
N LEU A 151 27.03 3.81 6.83
CA LEU A 151 25.82 3.05 7.20
C LEU A 151 24.56 3.92 7.22
N ILE A 152 24.65 5.17 7.68
CA ILE A 152 23.54 6.14 7.67
C ILE A 152 23.16 6.50 6.24
N ILE A 153 24.12 6.69 5.33
CA ILE A 153 23.84 6.95 3.91
C ILE A 153 23.13 5.76 3.28
N ILE A 154 23.57 4.52 3.55
CA ILE A 154 22.86 3.33 3.10
C ILE A 154 21.43 3.30 3.67
N GLY A 155 21.28 3.57 4.97
CA GLY A 155 19.97 3.66 5.63
C GLY A 155 19.06 4.70 4.99
N PHE A 156 19.61 5.87 4.63
CA PHE A 156 18.91 6.92 3.92
C PHE A 156 18.38 6.43 2.57
N ILE A 157 19.21 5.77 1.76
CA ILE A 157 18.78 5.19 0.47
C ILE A 157 17.68 4.14 0.68
N VAL A 158 17.84 3.25 1.67
CA VAL A 158 16.82 2.24 2.01
C VAL A 158 15.48 2.90 2.40
N CYS A 159 15.52 4.02 3.13
CA CYS A 159 14.30 4.79 3.44
C CYS A 159 13.57 5.24 2.17
N PHE A 160 14.27 5.72 1.14
CA PHE A 160 13.62 6.11 -0.13
C PHE A 160 13.00 4.92 -0.86
N ILE A 161 13.66 3.77 -0.89
CA ILE A 161 13.09 2.56 -1.49
C ILE A 161 11.79 2.15 -0.78
N LEU A 162 11.82 2.11 0.56
CA LEU A 162 10.64 1.82 1.38
C LEU A 162 9.54 2.88 1.23
N LEU A 163 9.91 4.13 0.96
CA LEU A 163 8.97 5.21 0.70
C LEU A 163 8.22 5.02 -0.62
N ILE A 164 8.92 4.56 -1.67
CA ILE A 164 8.32 4.25 -2.97
C ILE A 164 7.29 3.11 -2.81
N ASP A 165 7.67 2.02 -2.14
CA ASP A 165 6.77 0.90 -1.86
C ASP A 165 5.55 1.33 -1.04
N TYR A 166 5.76 2.22 -0.08
CA TYR A 166 4.70 2.83 0.71
C TYR A 166 3.73 3.64 -0.17
N PHE A 167 4.23 4.48 -1.07
CA PHE A 167 3.38 5.23 -1.98
C PHE A 167 2.54 4.34 -2.88
N TYR A 168 3.11 3.25 -3.42
CA TYR A 168 2.34 2.28 -4.20
C TYR A 168 1.18 1.71 -3.38
N PHE A 169 1.44 1.32 -2.13
CA PHE A 169 0.39 0.84 -1.24
C PHE A 169 -0.72 1.90 -0.98
N ILE A 170 -0.35 3.16 -0.77
CA ILE A 170 -1.33 4.24 -0.60
C ILE A 170 -2.16 4.46 -1.87
N PHE A 171 -1.53 4.45 -3.05
CA PHE A 171 -2.25 4.56 -4.31
C PHE A 171 -3.19 3.38 -4.55
N ASP A 172 -2.80 2.18 -4.13
CA ASP A 172 -3.65 1.01 -4.23
C ASP A 172 -4.87 1.11 -3.30
N ILE A 173 -4.72 1.68 -2.09
CA ILE A 173 -5.87 1.96 -1.20
C ILE A 173 -6.78 3.04 -1.77
N ILE A 174 -6.22 4.15 -2.27
CA ILE A 174 -7.00 5.27 -2.81
C ILE A 174 -7.80 4.84 -4.05
N ASN A 175 -7.28 3.89 -4.83
CA ASN A 175 -7.96 3.37 -5.99
C ASN A 175 -9.00 2.30 -5.59
N PRO A 176 -10.31 2.58 -5.67
CA PRO A 176 -11.34 1.67 -5.19
C PRO A 176 -11.36 0.33 -5.93
N ILE A 177 -10.90 0.27 -7.19
CA ILE A 177 -10.82 -0.96 -7.99
C ILE A 177 -9.66 -1.85 -7.53
N LYS A 178 -8.54 -1.25 -7.11
CA LYS A 178 -7.43 -2.02 -6.55
C LYS A 178 -7.74 -2.45 -5.12
N LEU A 179 -8.38 -1.57 -4.35
CA LEU A 179 -8.84 -1.88 -3.01
C LEU A 179 -9.79 -3.09 -2.99
N SER A 180 -10.75 -3.20 -3.93
CA SER A 180 -11.63 -4.38 -4.00
C SER A 180 -10.85 -5.68 -4.17
N SER A 181 -9.84 -5.68 -5.04
CA SER A 181 -8.98 -6.84 -5.29
C SER A 181 -8.19 -7.22 -4.03
N MET A 182 -7.65 -6.23 -3.30
CA MET A 182 -6.95 -6.45 -2.04
C MET A 182 -7.88 -7.01 -0.94
N LEU A 183 -9.14 -6.58 -0.90
CA LEU A 183 -10.15 -7.09 0.05
C LEU A 183 -10.53 -8.54 -0.30
N VAL A 184 -10.70 -8.87 -1.59
CA VAL A 184 -10.94 -10.25 -2.04
C VAL A 184 -9.77 -11.16 -1.66
N GLU A 185 -8.53 -10.73 -1.91
CA GLU A 185 -7.34 -11.50 -1.53
C GLU A 185 -7.25 -11.70 0.00
N GLU A 186 -7.62 -10.68 0.78
CA GLU A 186 -7.71 -10.78 2.24
C GLU A 186 -8.76 -11.80 2.68
N VAL A 187 -9.97 -11.76 2.12
CA VAL A 187 -11.00 -12.76 2.45
C VAL A 187 -10.51 -14.16 2.09
N VAL A 188 -9.91 -14.35 0.92
CA VAL A 188 -9.37 -15.66 0.51
C VAL A 188 -8.26 -16.13 1.44
N SER A 189 -7.37 -15.25 1.89
CA SER A 189 -6.34 -15.59 2.87
C SER A 189 -6.95 -15.96 4.22
N ASN A 190 -7.93 -15.18 4.70
CA ASN A 190 -8.56 -15.39 5.99
C ASN A 190 -9.47 -16.61 6.02
N ILE A 191 -10.05 -16.99 4.87
CA ILE A 191 -10.73 -18.27 4.69
C ILE A 191 -9.74 -19.42 4.94
N LYS A 192 -8.54 -19.38 4.36
CA LYS A 192 -7.52 -20.43 4.59
C LYS A 192 -7.10 -20.51 6.06
N ASP A 193 -6.93 -19.36 6.70
CA ASP A 193 -6.57 -19.27 8.12
C ASP A 193 -7.76 -19.48 9.08
N SER A 194 -8.98 -19.66 8.56
CA SER A 194 -10.22 -19.80 9.33
C SER A 194 -10.53 -18.66 10.31
N LYS A 195 -10.20 -17.43 9.93
CA LYS A 195 -10.46 -16.21 10.73
C LYS A 195 -11.85 -15.62 10.42
N LYS A 196 -12.90 -16.22 10.97
CA LYS A 196 -14.31 -15.89 10.67
C LYS A 196 -14.63 -14.39 10.81
N GLU A 197 -14.24 -13.76 11.91
CA GLU A 197 -14.54 -12.34 12.18
C GLU A 197 -13.89 -11.39 11.15
N GLU A 198 -12.65 -11.68 10.74
CA GLU A 198 -11.95 -10.87 9.73
C GLU A 198 -12.59 -11.04 8.33
N ILE A 199 -13.05 -12.25 8.00
CA ILE A 199 -13.78 -12.52 6.75
C ILE A 199 -15.07 -11.70 6.72
N GLU A 200 -15.85 -11.77 7.80
CA GLU A 200 -17.15 -11.10 7.90
C GLU A 200 -17.01 -9.58 7.78
N THR A 201 -16.10 -9.00 8.58
CA THR A 201 -15.81 -7.57 8.56
C THR A 201 -15.40 -7.09 7.16
N THR A 202 -14.57 -7.87 6.45
CA THR A 202 -14.09 -7.51 5.12
C THR A 202 -15.22 -7.57 4.07
N ILE A 203 -16.09 -8.57 4.12
CA ILE A 203 -17.24 -8.70 3.21
C ILE A 203 -18.25 -7.57 3.45
N ILE A 204 -18.57 -7.28 4.71
CA ILE A 204 -19.45 -6.17 5.07
C ILE A 204 -18.87 -4.85 4.54
N ALA A 205 -17.57 -4.62 4.74
CA ALA A 205 -16.90 -3.43 4.21
C ALA A 205 -17.02 -3.33 2.67
N MET A 206 -16.91 -4.44 1.93
CA MET A 206 -17.13 -4.44 0.47
C MET A 206 -18.57 -4.06 0.10
N GLY A 207 -19.56 -4.55 0.84
CA GLY A 207 -20.97 -4.16 0.68
C GLY A 207 -21.21 -2.68 0.96
N ASP A 208 -20.67 -2.16 2.07
CA ASP A 208 -20.75 -0.76 2.45
C ASP A 208 -20.13 0.17 1.40
N ILE A 209 -18.96 -0.21 0.86
CA ILE A 209 -18.30 0.53 -0.22
C ILE A 209 -19.21 0.59 -1.45
N SER A 210 -19.84 -0.53 -1.82
CA SER A 210 -20.79 -0.58 -2.94
C SER A 210 -22.00 0.36 -2.72
N ILE A 211 -22.64 0.29 -1.54
CA ILE A 211 -23.79 1.14 -1.19
C ILE A 211 -23.40 2.62 -1.20
N LYS A 212 -22.27 2.99 -0.60
CA LYS A 212 -21.81 4.39 -0.59
C LYS A 212 -21.37 4.88 -1.96
N SER A 213 -20.82 4.02 -2.80
CA SER A 213 -20.57 4.35 -4.21
C SER A 213 -21.88 4.63 -4.95
N LEU A 214 -22.94 3.85 -4.73
CA LEU A 214 -24.27 4.15 -5.29
C LEU A 214 -24.81 5.50 -4.79
N GLN A 215 -24.73 5.77 -3.49
CA GLN A 215 -25.12 7.07 -2.90
C GLN A 215 -24.42 8.24 -3.58
N ARG A 216 -23.14 8.06 -3.95
CA ARG A 216 -22.31 9.06 -4.63
C ARG A 216 -22.43 9.04 -6.16
N HIS A 217 -23.34 8.24 -6.71
CA HIS A 217 -23.59 8.11 -8.15
C HIS A 217 -22.35 7.56 -8.91
N GLU A 218 -21.55 6.75 -8.23
CA GLU A 218 -20.36 6.08 -8.75
C GLU A 218 -20.69 4.63 -9.14
N GLU A 219 -21.66 4.45 -10.03
CA GLU A 219 -22.22 3.14 -10.40
C GLU A 219 -21.17 2.16 -10.93
N ASP A 220 -20.16 2.65 -11.66
CA ASP A 220 -19.05 1.83 -12.14
C ASP A 220 -18.28 1.17 -10.98
N ILE A 221 -18.08 1.89 -9.87
CA ILE A 221 -17.37 1.38 -8.69
C ILE A 221 -18.28 0.40 -7.94
N ALA A 222 -19.54 0.77 -7.70
CA ALA A 222 -20.50 -0.11 -7.04
C ALA A 222 -20.64 -1.46 -7.77
N ASN A 223 -20.86 -1.41 -9.08
CA ASN A 223 -20.94 -2.60 -9.92
C ASN A 223 -19.65 -3.43 -9.88
N HIS A 224 -18.48 -2.78 -9.80
CA HIS A 224 -17.22 -3.51 -9.65
C HIS A 224 -17.17 -4.30 -8.34
N TYR A 225 -17.54 -3.70 -7.20
CA TYR A 225 -17.59 -4.39 -5.90
C TYR A 225 -18.63 -5.53 -5.89
N ILE A 226 -19.81 -5.30 -6.45
CA ILE A 226 -20.87 -6.31 -6.62
C ILE A 226 -20.35 -7.53 -7.40
N ASN A 227 -19.60 -7.30 -8.48
CA ASN A 227 -19.04 -8.38 -9.28
C ASN A 227 -17.89 -9.12 -8.57
N GLU A 228 -17.03 -8.40 -7.83
CA GLU A 228 -15.97 -9.04 -7.04
C GLU A 228 -16.53 -9.89 -5.90
N LEU A 229 -17.60 -9.44 -5.22
CA LEU A 229 -18.33 -10.26 -4.25
C LEU A 229 -18.93 -11.52 -4.89
N TYR A 230 -19.42 -11.43 -6.14
CA TYR A 230 -20.03 -12.58 -6.82
C TYR A 230 -18.97 -13.60 -7.21
N LYS A 231 -17.81 -13.14 -7.71
CA LYS A 231 -16.67 -14.02 -7.97
C LYS A 231 -16.19 -14.68 -6.68
N LEU A 232 -16.12 -13.93 -5.58
CA LEU A 232 -15.76 -14.46 -4.28
C LEU A 232 -16.77 -15.52 -3.79
N PHE A 233 -18.06 -15.29 -4.03
CA PHE A 233 -19.12 -16.26 -3.74
C PHE A 233 -18.92 -17.57 -4.52
N LEU A 234 -18.78 -17.48 -5.85
CA LEU A 234 -18.53 -18.64 -6.71
C LEU A 234 -17.30 -19.42 -6.27
N ARG A 235 -16.22 -18.71 -5.92
CA ARG A 235 -14.98 -19.30 -5.40
C ARG A 235 -15.19 -19.97 -4.04
N THR A 236 -15.98 -19.37 -3.17
CA THR A 236 -16.28 -19.90 -1.84
C THR A 236 -17.06 -21.20 -1.92
N ILE A 237 -18.03 -21.29 -2.84
CA ILE A 237 -18.75 -22.55 -3.10
C ILE A 237 -17.80 -23.61 -3.67
N SER A 238 -17.05 -23.28 -4.73
CA SER A 238 -16.29 -24.29 -5.49
C SER A 238 -15.02 -24.77 -4.78
N GLU A 239 -14.27 -23.86 -4.13
CA GLU A 239 -12.97 -24.17 -3.54
C GLU A 239 -13.04 -24.44 -2.02
N PHE A 240 -13.78 -23.62 -1.28
CA PHE A 240 -13.67 -23.59 0.19
C PHE A 240 -14.79 -24.30 0.91
N GLN A 241 -15.99 -24.35 0.32
CA GLN A 241 -17.16 -25.00 0.88
C GLN A 241 -17.49 -24.52 2.32
N LYS A 242 -17.33 -23.22 2.58
CA LYS A 242 -17.58 -22.59 3.89
C LYS A 242 -18.95 -21.89 3.93
N LEU A 243 -19.87 -22.48 4.69
CA LEU A 243 -21.25 -22.01 4.86
C LEU A 243 -21.32 -20.57 5.35
N ASP A 244 -20.69 -20.30 6.50
CA ASP A 244 -20.74 -19.00 7.17
C ASP A 244 -20.32 -17.85 6.25
N THR A 245 -19.28 -18.06 5.45
CA THR A 245 -18.80 -17.05 4.49
C THR A 245 -19.83 -16.78 3.39
N MET A 246 -20.56 -17.81 2.93
CA MET A 246 -21.63 -17.62 1.96
C MET A 246 -22.80 -16.83 2.54
N HIS A 247 -23.18 -17.11 3.80
CA HIS A 247 -24.22 -16.35 4.50
C HIS A 247 -23.86 -14.87 4.57
N THR A 248 -22.63 -14.53 4.99
CA THR A 248 -22.23 -13.12 5.03
C THR A 248 -22.25 -12.45 3.65
N ILE A 249 -21.86 -13.16 2.58
CA ILE A 249 -21.95 -12.61 1.22
C ILE A 249 -23.41 -12.37 0.83
N LEU A 250 -24.31 -13.30 1.16
CA LEU A 250 -25.74 -13.18 0.91
C LEU A 250 -26.38 -12.02 1.68
N ASP A 251 -26.04 -11.86 2.96
CA ASP A 251 -26.46 -10.73 3.79
C ASP A 251 -26.05 -9.41 3.12
N SER A 252 -24.79 -9.32 2.68
CA SER A 252 -24.26 -8.15 1.98
C SER A 252 -25.05 -7.86 0.69
N TYR A 253 -25.39 -8.88 -0.09
CA TYR A 253 -26.25 -8.72 -1.26
C TYR A 253 -27.66 -8.23 -0.94
N GLN A 254 -28.27 -8.77 0.11
CA GLN A 254 -29.61 -8.35 0.53
C GLN A 254 -29.60 -6.87 0.91
N HIS A 255 -28.61 -6.41 1.68
CA HIS A 255 -28.46 -5.00 2.04
C HIS A 255 -28.27 -4.11 0.81
N MET A 256 -27.41 -4.52 -0.13
CA MET A 256 -27.22 -3.78 -1.39
C MET A 256 -28.50 -3.73 -2.24
N LEU A 257 -29.24 -4.83 -2.32
CA LEU A 257 -30.49 -4.92 -3.08
C LEU A 257 -31.57 -4.02 -2.44
N GLY A 258 -31.73 -4.07 -1.12
CA GLY A 258 -32.65 -3.22 -0.38
C GLY A 258 -32.40 -1.74 -0.67
N TYR A 259 -31.14 -1.31 -0.56
CA TYR A 259 -30.77 0.06 -0.91
C TYR A 259 -31.07 0.41 -2.38
N CYS A 260 -30.78 -0.49 -3.32
CA CYS A 260 -31.06 -0.28 -4.74
C CYS A 260 -32.57 -0.18 -5.07
N ILE A 261 -33.41 -0.91 -4.33
CA ILE A 261 -34.87 -0.82 -4.47
C ILE A 261 -35.36 0.53 -3.97
N GLU A 262 -34.94 0.94 -2.77
CA GLU A 262 -35.31 2.23 -2.17
C GLU A 262 -34.86 3.43 -3.02
N SER A 263 -33.60 3.40 -3.48
CA SER A 263 -33.02 4.46 -4.32
C SER A 263 -33.46 4.42 -5.79
N LYS A 264 -34.22 3.39 -6.19
CA LYS A 264 -34.64 3.12 -7.57
C LYS A 264 -33.48 3.03 -8.58
N SER A 265 -32.29 2.59 -8.13
CA SER A 265 -31.12 2.41 -8.98
C SER A 265 -31.36 1.37 -10.09
N GLU A 266 -30.78 1.60 -11.27
CA GLU A 266 -30.79 0.63 -12.37
C GLU A 266 -30.05 -0.66 -12.02
N LEU A 267 -29.06 -0.58 -11.11
CA LEU A 267 -28.29 -1.74 -10.64
C LEU A 267 -29.13 -2.75 -9.86
N ARG A 268 -30.34 -2.39 -9.40
CA ARG A 268 -31.25 -3.33 -8.73
C ARG A 268 -31.51 -4.59 -9.56
N LEU A 269 -31.64 -4.45 -10.88
CA LEU A 269 -31.90 -5.60 -11.76
C LEU A 269 -30.67 -6.48 -11.90
N GLY A 270 -29.47 -5.89 -11.95
CA GLY A 270 -28.22 -6.63 -11.97
C GLY A 270 -27.99 -7.42 -10.68
N ILE A 271 -28.19 -6.78 -9.53
CA ILE A 271 -28.08 -7.44 -8.22
C ILE A 271 -29.14 -8.52 -8.08
N LEU A 272 -30.40 -8.25 -8.47
CA LEU A 272 -31.48 -9.25 -8.43
C LEU A 272 -31.16 -10.47 -9.30
N ASN A 273 -30.59 -10.27 -10.50
CA ASN A 273 -30.17 -11.37 -11.36
C ASN A 273 -29.06 -12.21 -10.71
N ILE A 274 -28.06 -11.57 -10.09
CA ILE A 274 -27.01 -12.27 -9.34
C ILE A 274 -27.64 -13.06 -8.20
N TYR A 275 -28.52 -12.40 -7.44
CA TYR A 275 -29.21 -12.98 -6.31
C TYR A 275 -29.99 -14.24 -6.70
N LEU A 276 -30.81 -14.16 -7.76
CA LEU A 276 -31.58 -15.28 -8.31
C LEU A 276 -30.73 -16.41 -8.91
N ASP A 277 -29.49 -16.13 -9.34
CA ASP A 277 -28.58 -17.13 -9.86
C ASP A 277 -27.89 -17.93 -8.75
N ILE A 278 -27.79 -17.39 -7.53
CA ILE A 278 -27.11 -18.07 -6.41
C ILE A 278 -27.64 -19.48 -6.11
N PRO A 279 -28.97 -19.72 -5.94
CA PRO A 279 -29.51 -21.06 -5.71
C PRO A 279 -29.11 -22.05 -6.80
N ARG A 280 -29.08 -21.58 -8.05
CA ARG A 280 -28.67 -22.38 -9.20
C ARG A 280 -27.20 -22.76 -9.10
N GLN A 281 -26.32 -21.84 -8.70
CA GLN A 281 -24.89 -22.12 -8.53
C GLN A 281 -24.64 -23.11 -7.38
N ILE A 282 -25.37 -22.99 -6.26
CA ILE A 282 -25.27 -23.94 -5.14
C ILE A 282 -25.67 -25.35 -5.59
N TYR A 283 -26.77 -25.47 -6.35
CA TYR A 283 -27.26 -26.76 -6.86
C TYR A 283 -26.27 -27.46 -7.80
N TYR A 284 -25.47 -26.73 -8.57
CA TYR A 284 -24.51 -27.33 -9.51
C TYR A 284 -23.26 -27.92 -8.86
N VAL A 285 -23.02 -27.68 -7.57
CA VAL A 285 -21.81 -28.18 -6.92
C VAL A 285 -22.03 -29.61 -6.43
N GLU A 286 -21.20 -30.53 -6.94
CA GLU A 286 -21.33 -32.00 -6.83
C GLU A 286 -21.51 -32.55 -5.40
N ASN A 287 -21.31 -31.74 -4.36
CA ASN A 287 -21.42 -32.11 -2.95
C ASN A 287 -22.63 -31.48 -2.25
N ILE A 288 -23.79 -31.49 -2.93
CA ILE A 288 -25.08 -30.93 -2.49
C ILE A 288 -25.45 -31.30 -1.05
N ASN A 289 -25.22 -32.56 -0.64
CA ASN A 289 -25.67 -33.10 0.65
C ASN A 289 -25.17 -32.32 1.89
N LYS A 290 -24.09 -31.54 1.77
CA LYS A 290 -23.56 -30.70 2.85
C LYS A 290 -24.23 -29.31 2.93
N PHE A 291 -24.76 -28.81 1.81
CA PHE A 291 -25.31 -27.45 1.69
C PHE A 291 -26.83 -27.40 1.71
N ASP A 292 -27.48 -28.51 1.32
CA ASP A 292 -28.86 -28.49 0.82
C ASP A 292 -29.93 -28.11 1.86
N LYS A 293 -29.70 -28.36 3.15
CA LYS A 293 -30.70 -28.08 4.19
C LYS A 293 -30.53 -26.73 4.87
N GLU A 294 -29.34 -26.40 5.35
CA GLU A 294 -29.14 -25.19 6.13
C GLU A 294 -29.16 -23.93 5.25
N VAL A 295 -28.37 -23.90 4.16
CA VAL A 295 -28.31 -22.71 3.28
C VAL A 295 -29.66 -22.40 2.67
N PHE A 296 -30.34 -23.41 2.11
CA PHE A 296 -31.63 -23.18 1.45
C PHE A 296 -32.75 -22.85 2.43
N SER A 297 -32.72 -23.38 3.66
CA SER A 297 -33.69 -23.00 4.69
C SER A 297 -33.57 -21.53 5.06
N GLU A 298 -32.34 -21.01 5.14
CA GLU A 298 -32.10 -19.59 5.39
C GLU A 298 -32.32 -18.75 4.14
N TYR A 299 -31.99 -19.24 2.94
CA TYR A 299 -32.21 -18.58 1.65
C TYR A 299 -33.67 -18.11 1.49
N HIS A 300 -34.63 -18.92 1.94
CA HIS A 300 -36.04 -18.52 1.89
C HIS A 300 -36.37 -17.32 2.79
N THR A 301 -35.65 -17.14 3.91
CA THR A 301 -35.74 -15.97 4.79
C THR A 301 -35.26 -14.70 4.09
N TYR A 302 -34.33 -14.83 3.16
CA TYR A 302 -33.77 -13.70 2.42
C TYR A 302 -34.59 -13.28 1.18
N LEU A 303 -35.48 -14.16 0.68
CA LEU A 303 -36.39 -13.89 -0.44
C LEU A 303 -37.70 -13.19 -0.03
N ASN A 304 -38.06 -13.21 1.26
CA ASN A 304 -39.27 -12.60 1.81
C ASN A 304 -38.99 -11.16 2.31
#